data_AF-A0A1B3XP19-F1
#
_entry.id   AF-A0A1B3XP19-F1
#
_cell.length_a   1.000
_cell.length_b   1.000
_cell.length_c   1.000
_cell.angle_alpha   90.00
_cell.angle_beta   90.00
_cell.angle_gamma   90.00
#
_symmetry.space_group_name_H-M   'P 1'
#
loop_
_entity.id
_entity.type
_entity.pdbx_description
1 polymer ?
#
loop_
_entity_poly.entity_id
_entity_poly.type
_entity_poly.pdbx_seq_one_letter_code
_entity_poly.pdbx_strand_id
1 'polypeptide(L)' 'MNEKLETAAALEMKLFQLFLSEMEELELSAQALGTFSPLMADHMWREECYHLMKRVEATNAEMPDCKPAKPRMVD' A
#
# COMPACT_ATOMS: atom_id res chain seq x y z
N MET A 1 5.60 11.42 21.71
CA MET A 1 5.04 10.80 20.49
C MET A 1 3.53 10.69 20.70
N ASN A 2 2.70 11.16 19.76
CA ASN A 2 1.25 11.22 19.94
C ASN A 2 0.59 9.96 19.37
N GLU A 3 0.21 9.03 20.23
CA GLU A 3 -0.39 7.72 19.86
C GLU A 3 -1.61 7.84 18.94
N LYS A 4 -2.42 8.90 19.10
CA LYS A 4 -3.56 9.18 18.21
C LYS A 4 -3.12 9.51 16.79
N LEU A 5 -2.05 10.30 16.64
CA LEU A 5 -1.51 10.66 15.34
C LEU A 5 -0.98 9.41 14.62
N GLU A 6 -0.23 8.58 15.35
CA GLU A 6 0.32 7.33 14.80
C GLU A 6 -0.76 6.37 14.32
N THR A 7 -1.84 6.24 15.09
CA THR A 7 -2.95 5.35 14.74
C THR A 7 -3.72 5.88 13.53
N ALA A 8 -3.96 7.19 13.46
CA ALA A 8 -4.60 7.81 12.31
C ALA A 8 -3.76 7.66 11.03
N ALA A 9 -2.44 7.87 11.10
CA ALA A 9 -1.54 7.68 9.97
C ALA A 9 -1.57 6.23 9.45
N ALA A 10 -1.52 5.23 10.35
CA ALA A 10 -1.59 3.83 9.94
C ALA A 10 -2.94 3.43 9.34
N LEU A 11 -4.04 4.04 9.80
CA LEU A 11 -5.35 3.86 9.17
C LEU A 11 -5.37 4.46 7.76
N GLU A 12 -4.84 5.67 7.60
CA GLU A 12 -4.77 6.36 6.31
C GLU A 12 -3.92 5.57 5.30
N MET A 13 -2.79 5.03 5.73
CA MET A 13 -1.95 4.17 4.89
C MET A 13 -2.69 2.92 4.41
N LYS A 14 -3.48 2.27 5.28
CA LYS A 14 -4.30 1.11 4.90
C LYS A 14 -5.38 1.49 3.89
N LEU A 15 -6.02 2.64 4.07
CA LEU A 15 -7.00 3.17 3.10
C LEU A 15 -6.32 3.49 1.76
N PHE A 16 -5.12 4.05 1.80
CA PHE A 16 -4.36 4.35 0.59
C PHE A 16 -3.90 3.10 -0.15
N GLN A 17 -3.52 2.03 0.58
CA GLN A 17 -3.27 0.72 -0.03
C GLN A 17 -4.50 0.17 -0.77
N LEU A 18 -5.70 0.29 -0.19
CA LEU A 18 -6.93 -0.12 -0.88
C LEU A 18 -7.17 0.71 -2.14
N PHE A 19 -6.96 2.03 -2.07
CA PHE A 19 -7.03 2.91 -3.24
C PHE A 19 -6.03 2.52 -4.33
N LEU A 20 -4.80 2.17 -3.97
CA LEU A 20 -3.78 1.73 -4.93
C LEU A 20 -4.16 0.41 -5.60
N SER A 21 -4.77 -0.51 -4.87
CA SER A 21 -5.32 -1.75 -5.44
C SER A 21 -6.48 -1.48 -6.40
N GLU A 22 -7.37 -0.53 -6.09
CA GLU A 22 -8.41 -0.09 -7.03
C GLU A 22 -7.81 0.53 -8.29
N MET A 23 -6.81 1.41 -8.15
CA MET A 23 -6.10 2.01 -9.27
C MET A 23 -5.39 0.97 -10.14
N GLU A 24 -4.75 -0.04 -9.54
CA GLU A 24 -4.13 -1.15 -10.26
C GLU A 24 -5.15 -1.87 -11.15
N GLU A 25 -6.31 -2.22 -10.60
CA GLU A 25 -7.39 -2.89 -11.33
C GLU A 25 -8.01 -2.02 -12.42
N LEU A 26 -8.19 -0.72 -12.18
CA LEU A 26 -8.71 0.22 -13.18
C LEU A 26 -7.74 0.38 -14.36
N GLU A 27 -6.44 0.39 -14.11
CA GLU A 27 -5.42 0.44 -15.17
C GLU A 27 -5.35 -0.91 -15.93
N LEU A 28 -5.38 -2.05 -15.23
CA LEU A 28 -5.40 -3.38 -15.87
C LEU A 28 -6.63 -3.62 -16.75
N SER A 29 -7.78 -3.06 -16.34
CA SER A 29 -9.04 -3.17 -17.07
C SER A 29 -9.26 -2.06 -18.10
N ALA A 30 -8.28 -1.18 -18.31
CA ALA A 30 -8.36 -0.02 -19.20
C ALA A 30 -9.57 0.91 -18.92
N GLN A 31 -9.97 1.01 -17.65
CA GLN A 31 -11.07 1.86 -17.18
C GLN A 31 -10.59 3.22 -16.65
N ALA A 32 -9.31 3.34 -16.30
CA ALA A 32 -8.66 4.60 -15.99
C ALA A 32 -8.07 5.25 -17.26
N LEU A 33 -8.21 6.56 -17.39
CA LEU A 33 -7.53 7.36 -18.42
C LEU A 33 -6.34 8.06 -17.79
N GLY A 34 -5.13 7.78 -18.25
CA GLY A 34 -3.94 8.39 -17.71
C GLY A 34 -2.63 7.85 -18.28
N THR A 35 -1.54 8.24 -17.65
CA THR A 35 -0.18 7.69 -17.89
C THR A 35 0.31 6.88 -16.68
N PHE A 36 -0.56 6.66 -15.70
CA PHE A 36 -0.28 5.82 -14.56
C PHE A 36 -0.24 4.37 -15.04
N SER A 37 0.65 3.55 -14.48
CA SER A 37 0.78 2.15 -14.89
C SER A 37 0.37 1.23 -13.75
N PRO A 38 -0.18 0.04 -14.04
CA PRO A 38 -0.45 -0.97 -13.02
C PRO A 38 0.78 -1.26 -12.15
N LEU A 39 1.97 -1.30 -12.77
CA LEU A 39 3.24 -1.54 -12.08
C LEU A 39 3.60 -0.43 -11.08
N MET A 40 3.22 0.83 -11.36
CA MET A 40 3.39 1.95 -10.42
C MET A 40 2.45 1.79 -9.22
N ALA A 41 1.19 1.41 -9.46
CA ALA A 41 0.23 1.13 -8.39
C ALA A 41 0.74 0.04 -7.43
N ASP A 42 1.17 -1.10 -7.99
CA ASP A 42 1.76 -2.21 -7.24
C ASP A 42 3.06 -1.79 -6.52
N HIS A 43 3.89 -0.96 -7.16
CA HIS A 43 5.10 -0.43 -6.53
C HIS A 43 4.79 0.40 -5.29
N MET A 44 3.91 1.38 -5.40
CA MET A 44 3.50 2.24 -4.29
C MET A 44 2.85 1.41 -3.18
N TRP A 45 2.01 0.44 -3.54
CA TRP A 45 1.34 -0.43 -2.57
C TRP A 45 2.35 -1.24 -1.73
N ARG A 46 3.40 -1.75 -2.40
CA ARG A 46 4.50 -2.48 -1.75
C ARG A 46 5.30 -1.59 -0.81
N GLU A 47 5.50 -0.31 -1.14
CA GLU A 47 6.18 0.66 -0.26
C GLU A 47 5.36 0.97 0.99
N GLU A 48 4.06 1.20 0.85
CA GLU A 48 3.16 1.39 2.00
C GLU A 48 3.15 0.17 2.92
N CYS A 49 3.12 -1.04 2.35
CA CYS A 49 3.20 -2.28 3.11
C CYS A 49 4.50 -2.36 3.92
N TYR A 50 5.64 -2.07 3.28
CA TYR A 50 6.93 -2.06 3.95
C TYR A 50 6.99 -1.01 5.07
N HIS A 51 6.44 0.18 4.84
CA HIS A 51 6.39 1.23 5.86
C HIS A 51 5.55 0.80 7.08
N LEU A 52 4.38 0.19 6.85
CA LEU A 52 3.55 -0.36 7.94
C LEU A 52 4.29 -1.45 8.73
N MET A 53 5.04 -2.33 8.07
CA MET A 53 5.87 -3.34 8.74
C MET A 53 6.95 -2.69 9.61
N LYS A 54 7.68 -1.68 9.09
CA LYS A 54 8.71 -0.97 9.86
C LYS A 54 8.15 -0.20 11.05
N ARG A 55 6.93 0.34 10.91
CA ARG A 55 6.22 0.95 12.02
C ARG A 55 5.91 -0.06 13.13
N VAL A 56 5.46 -1.26 12.78
CA VAL A 56 5.17 -2.33 13.74
C VAL A 56 6.43 -2.76 14.50
N GLU A 57 7.55 -2.95 13.79
CA GLU A 57 8.86 -3.24 14.41
C GLU A 57 9.26 -2.17 15.44
N ALA A 58 8.91 -0.90 15.22
CA ALA A 58 9.20 0.21 16.12
C ALA A 58 8.21 0.37 17.29
N THR A 59 7.00 -0.20 17.20
CA THR A 59 5.89 0.06 18.13
C THR A 59 5.33 -1.19 18.82
N ASN A 60 5.84 -2.39 18.52
CA ASN A 60 5.31 -3.67 19.03
C ASN A 60 3.81 -3.87 18.72
N ALA A 61 3.31 -3.23 17.65
CA ALA A 61 1.93 -3.41 17.18
C ALA A 61 1.74 -4.75 16.44
N GLU A 62 0.53 -5.02 15.93
CA GLU A 62 0.29 -6.20 15.09
C GLU A 62 0.86 -6.02 13.68
N MET A 63 1.51 -7.07 13.16
CA MET A 63 2.05 -7.08 11.79
C MET A 63 0.93 -6.90 10.76
N PRO A 64 1.15 -6.10 9.70
CA PRO A 64 0.16 -5.94 8.66
C PRO A 64 0.03 -7.24 7.84
N ASP A 65 -1.19 -7.55 7.40
CA ASP A 65 -1.47 -8.66 6.49
C ASP A 65 -1.13 -8.25 5.05
N CYS A 66 0.16 -8.06 4.77
CA CYS A 66 0.66 -7.68 3.46
C CYS A 66 2.09 -8.20 3.25
N LYS A 67 2.46 -8.48 1.99
CA LYS A 67 3.81 -8.97 1.63
C LYS A 67 4.48 -8.04 0.61
N PRO A 68 5.46 -7.21 1.02
CA PRO A 68 6.06 -6.22 0.13
C PRO A 68 7.00 -6.87 -0.90
N ALA A 69 7.48 -8.08 -0.63
CA ALA A 69 8.36 -8.86 -1.51
C ALA A 69 7.60 -9.92 -2.35
N LYS A 70 6.30 -9.75 -2.57
CA LYS A 70 5.56 -10.61 -3.52
C LYS A 70 6.15 -10.44 -4.93
N PRO A 71 6.18 -11.50 -5.78
CA PRO A 71 6.55 -11.35 -7.18
C PRO A 71 5.71 -10.25 -7.84
N ARG A 72 6.34 -9.46 -8.71
CA ARG A 72 5.62 -8.47 -9.51
C ARG A 72 4.77 -9.18 -10.54
N MET A 73 3.70 -8.51 -10.98
CA MET A 73 2.98 -8.94 -12.16
C MET A 73 3.94 -9.04 -13.34
N VAL A 74 3.76 -10.08 -14.14
CA VAL A 74 4.51 -10.30 -15.37
C VAL A 74 3.52 -10.02 -16.49
N ASP A 75 3.91 -9.17 -17.42
CA ASP A 75 3.11 -8.76 -18.58
C ASP A 75 2.56 -9.96 -19.38
#